data_AF-A0A926BMM4-F1
#
_entry.id   AF-A0A926BMM4-F1
#
_cell.length_a   1.000
_cell.length_b   1.000
_cell.length_c   1.000
_cell.angle_alpha   90.00
_cell.angle_beta   90.00
_cell.angle_gamma   90.00
#
_symmetry.space_group_name_H-M   'P 1'
#
loop_
_entity.id
_entity.type
_entity.pdbx_description
1 polymer ?
#
loop_
_entity_poly.entity_id
_entity_poly.type
_entity_poly.pdbx_seq_one_letter_code
_entity_poly.pdbx_strand_id
1 'polypeptide(L)'
;MTLSAEILADYQSLSSREWLCTNGSGAFASGTVANAPTRRYHALLTVPMTPPTQRRMTLLSGLHETVTVDGVAFDLHGGRYADGTMHPQGWRHITAFYASPVPTWQYDFPGGLRIIKRVFLAPGENTFYATYARVGGDAVDLTVSPLVSWKDYHGEMHPWDGFPARQGFTKDGYETKATPDAPTLRLLMPGAKWTRAGLRPQSKW
;
A
#
# COMPACT_ATOMS: atom_id res chain seq x y z
N MET A 1 0.18 -3.98 21.66
CA MET A 1 1.60 -3.78 22.03
C MET A 1 2.14 -2.65 21.15
N THR A 2 2.61 -1.56 21.76
CA THR A 2 3.24 -0.43 21.05
C THR A 2 4.74 -0.68 21.00
N LEU A 3 5.40 -0.35 19.89
CA LEU A 3 6.86 -0.44 19.77
C LEU A 3 7.53 0.68 20.59
N SER A 4 8.75 0.44 21.11
CA SER A 4 9.52 1.45 21.82
C SER A 4 10.03 2.54 20.86
N ALA A 5 10.36 3.72 21.39
CA ALA A 5 10.92 4.82 20.61
C ALA A 5 12.24 4.43 19.91
N GLU A 6 13.09 3.65 20.59
CA GLU A 6 14.35 3.13 20.01
C GLU A 6 14.09 2.26 18.77
N ILE A 7 13.07 1.38 18.82
CA ILE A 7 12.69 0.55 17.68
C ILE A 7 12.15 1.40 16.53
N LEU A 8 11.37 2.44 16.84
CA LEU A 8 10.77 3.33 15.84
C LEU A 8 11.80 4.23 15.15
N ALA A 9 12.92 4.51 15.82
CA ALA A 9 14.01 5.32 15.26
C ALA A 9 14.98 4.53 14.37
N ASP A 10 14.88 3.20 14.29
CA ASP A 10 15.81 2.35 13.55
C ASP A 10 15.15 1.60 12.38
N TYR A 11 15.62 1.89 11.16
CA TYR A 11 15.12 1.23 9.95
C TYR A 11 15.30 -0.28 9.99
N GLN A 12 16.43 -0.80 10.46
CA GLN A 12 16.70 -2.24 10.52
C GLN A 12 15.69 -2.93 11.44
N SER A 13 15.37 -2.30 12.58
CA SER A 13 14.36 -2.76 13.52
C SER A 13 12.96 -2.76 12.92
N LEU A 14 12.56 -1.72 12.18
CA LEU A 14 11.23 -1.67 11.57
C LEU A 14 11.09 -2.58 10.35
N SER A 15 12.15 -2.74 9.55
CA SER A 15 12.16 -3.55 8.34
C SER A 15 12.30 -5.05 8.59
N SER A 16 12.76 -5.45 9.79
CA SER A 16 12.79 -6.85 10.24
C SER A 16 11.48 -7.32 10.90
N ARG A 17 10.58 -6.39 11.23
CA ARG A 17 9.27 -6.69 11.82
C ARG A 17 8.21 -6.75 10.73
N GLU A 18 7.55 -7.90 10.62
CA GLU A 18 6.56 -8.17 9.59
C GLU A 18 5.12 -8.19 10.15
N TRP A 19 4.16 -7.93 9.27
CA TRP A 19 2.73 -8.07 9.55
C TRP A 19 2.06 -8.88 8.44
N LEU A 20 0.95 -9.54 8.78
CA LEU A 20 0.15 -10.37 7.88
C LEU A 20 -1.33 -10.14 8.15
N CYS A 21 -2.11 -9.92 7.09
CA CYS A 21 -3.56 -9.96 7.08
C CYS A 21 -4.02 -11.05 6.13
N THR A 22 -5.06 -11.81 6.50
CA THR A 22 -5.70 -12.78 5.60
C THR A 22 -7.19 -12.51 5.52
N ASN A 23 -7.82 -12.94 4.43
CA ASN A 23 -9.28 -12.83 4.26
C ASN A 23 -10.06 -14.08 4.69
N GLY A 24 -9.38 -15.13 5.17
CA GLY A 24 -10.00 -16.42 5.49
C GLY A 24 -10.38 -17.31 4.29
N SER A 25 -10.19 -16.84 3.05
CA SER A 25 -10.47 -17.58 1.81
C SER A 25 -9.23 -17.76 0.93
N GLY A 26 -8.04 -17.55 1.50
CA GLY A 26 -6.75 -17.82 0.87
C GLY A 26 -6.02 -16.60 0.29
N ALA A 27 -6.65 -15.41 0.30
CA ALA A 27 -5.94 -14.16 -0.01
C ALA A 27 -5.28 -13.59 1.23
N PHE A 28 -4.17 -12.87 1.01
CA PHE A 28 -3.42 -12.23 2.09
C PHE A 28 -2.71 -10.95 1.62
N ALA A 29 -2.36 -10.14 2.61
CA ALA A 29 -1.55 -8.95 2.51
C ALA A 29 -0.44 -9.04 3.56
N SER A 30 0.79 -8.71 3.21
CA SER A 30 1.92 -8.74 4.13
C SER A 30 2.97 -7.70 3.78
N GLY A 31 3.74 -7.30 4.78
CA GLY A 31 4.80 -6.33 4.62
C GLY A 31 5.58 -6.14 5.91
N THR A 32 6.41 -5.11 5.92
CA THR A 32 7.17 -4.70 7.10
C THR A 32 6.52 -3.52 7.80
N VAL A 33 6.87 -3.28 9.06
CA VAL A 33 6.45 -2.07 9.79
C VAL A 33 7.03 -0.82 9.10
N ALA A 34 8.22 -0.91 8.52
CA ALA A 34 8.84 0.20 7.76
C ALA A 34 8.11 0.57 6.45
N ASN A 35 7.07 -0.18 6.06
CA ASN A 35 6.44 -0.08 4.74
C ASN A 35 7.46 -0.21 3.58
N ALA A 36 8.56 -0.93 3.81
CA ALA A 36 9.61 -1.19 2.83
C ALA A 36 9.63 -2.69 2.49
N PRO A 37 9.50 -3.08 1.21
CA PRO A 37 9.59 -4.49 0.82
C PRO A 37 11.02 -5.00 1.00
N THR A 38 11.20 -5.97 1.90
CA THR A 38 12.48 -6.66 2.14
C THR A 38 12.50 -8.08 1.58
N ARG A 39 11.36 -8.58 1.11
CA ARG A 39 11.17 -9.93 0.58
C ARG A 39 10.25 -9.88 -0.65
N ARG A 40 10.45 -10.82 -1.59
CA ARG A 40 9.64 -10.99 -2.82
C ARG A 40 8.13 -11.11 -2.56
N TYR A 41 7.76 -11.62 -1.40
CA TYR A 41 6.38 -11.97 -1.06
C TYR A 41 5.62 -10.86 -0.33
N HIS A 42 6.27 -9.73 -0.02
CA HIS A 42 5.56 -8.57 0.51
C HIS A 42 4.70 -7.94 -0.57
N ALA A 43 3.41 -7.91 -0.31
CA ALA A 43 2.39 -7.42 -1.22
C ALA A 43 1.11 -7.07 -0.44
N LEU A 44 0.33 -6.14 -0.95
CA LEU A 44 -0.91 -5.70 -0.31
C LEU A 44 -2.13 -6.51 -0.77
N LEU A 45 -2.06 -7.20 -1.90
CA LEU A 45 -3.12 -8.12 -2.32
C LEU A 45 -2.53 -9.27 -3.14
N THR A 46 -2.42 -10.44 -2.50
CA THR A 46 -2.14 -11.71 -3.17
C THR A 46 -3.36 -12.62 -3.05
N VAL A 47 -3.83 -13.13 -4.19
CA VAL A 47 -5.09 -13.91 -4.28
C VAL A 47 -4.82 -15.31 -4.85
N PRO A 48 -5.57 -16.34 -4.42
CA PRO A 48 -5.53 -17.65 -5.06
C PRO A 48 -6.21 -17.59 -6.44
N MET A 49 -5.61 -18.24 -7.43
CA MET A 49 -6.26 -18.52 -8.72
C MET A 49 -7.03 -19.84 -8.63
N THR A 50 -8.09 -19.98 -9.42
CA THR A 50 -9.07 -21.07 -9.38
C THR A 50 -8.45 -22.46 -9.12
N PRO A 51 -9.04 -23.29 -8.23
CA PRO A 51 -8.62 -24.68 -8.03
C PRO A 51 -8.64 -25.47 -9.35
N PRO A 52 -7.73 -26.44 -9.57
CA PRO A 52 -6.83 -27.09 -8.60
C PRO A 52 -5.41 -26.50 -8.55
N THR A 53 -5.16 -25.36 -9.21
CA THR A 53 -3.79 -24.84 -9.25
C THR A 53 -3.42 -24.20 -7.90
N GLN A 54 -2.27 -24.56 -7.32
CA GLN A 54 -1.71 -23.85 -6.15
C GLN A 54 -1.20 -22.43 -6.50
N ARG A 55 -1.59 -21.91 -7.67
CA ARG A 55 -1.09 -20.65 -8.22
C ARG A 55 -1.76 -19.49 -7.50
N ARG A 56 -0.94 -18.54 -7.11
CA ARG A 56 -1.36 -17.29 -6.50
C ARG A 56 -0.88 -16.15 -7.36
N MET A 57 -1.69 -15.10 -7.45
CA MET A 57 -1.32 -13.89 -8.15
C MET A 57 -1.22 -12.74 -7.18
N THR A 58 -0.11 -12.03 -7.24
CA THR A 58 0.06 -10.74 -6.59
C THR A 58 -0.52 -9.67 -7.50
N LEU A 59 -1.60 -9.03 -7.07
CA LEU A 59 -2.31 -8.00 -7.82
C LEU A 59 -1.82 -6.59 -7.46
N LEU A 60 -1.57 -6.35 -6.16
CA LEU A 60 -1.11 -5.07 -5.63
C LEU A 60 0.15 -5.28 -4.80
N SER A 61 1.28 -4.75 -5.26
CA SER A 61 2.57 -4.88 -4.56
C SER A 61 2.70 -3.89 -3.40
N GLY A 62 2.13 -2.69 -3.54
CA GLY A 62 2.36 -1.60 -2.60
C GLY A 62 1.53 -0.37 -2.93
N LEU A 63 1.58 0.61 -2.03
CA LEU A 63 1.09 1.96 -2.25
C LEU A 63 2.28 2.90 -2.12
N HIS A 64 2.42 3.82 -3.06
CA HIS A 64 3.33 4.96 -2.94
C HIS A 64 2.50 6.14 -2.46
N GLU A 65 2.54 6.39 -1.16
CA GLU A 65 1.78 7.49 -0.56
C GLU A 65 2.67 8.66 -0.20
N THR A 66 2.16 9.86 -0.47
CA THR A 66 2.81 11.13 -0.16
C THR A 66 1.79 12.09 0.45
N VAL A 67 2.10 12.68 1.60
CA VAL A 67 1.35 13.78 2.20
C VAL A 67 2.08 15.09 1.92
N THR A 68 1.38 16.16 1.56
CA THR A 68 1.97 17.49 1.33
C THR A 68 1.50 18.48 2.38
N VAL A 69 2.43 18.94 3.22
CA VAL A 69 2.23 19.94 4.29
C VAL A 69 2.93 21.22 3.88
N ASP A 70 2.21 22.34 3.77
CA ASP A 70 2.78 23.65 3.42
C ASP A 70 3.67 23.63 2.16
N GLY A 71 3.30 22.81 1.17
CA GLY A 71 4.05 22.63 -0.08
C GLY A 71 5.23 21.67 0.00
N VAL A 72 5.53 21.12 1.18
CA VAL A 72 6.59 20.11 1.39
C VAL A 72 5.99 18.70 1.37
N ALA A 73 6.53 17.83 0.52
CA ALA A 73 6.10 16.46 0.36
C ALA A 73 6.82 15.50 1.32
N PHE A 74 6.05 14.62 1.96
CA PHE A 74 6.54 13.57 2.85
C PHE A 74 5.94 12.23 2.45
N ASP A 75 6.79 11.24 2.19
CA ASP A 75 6.34 9.89 1.86
C ASP A 75 5.94 9.10 3.12
N LEU A 76 4.92 8.25 3.00
CA LEU A 76 4.53 7.30 4.07
C LEU A 76 5.11 5.90 3.87
N HIS A 77 5.57 5.62 2.66
CA HIS A 77 6.14 4.34 2.26
C HIS A 77 7.68 4.35 2.35
N GLY A 78 8.27 3.17 2.44
CA GLY A 78 9.71 2.97 2.46
C GLY A 78 10.19 2.23 1.21
N GLY A 79 11.44 2.43 0.84
CA GLY A 79 12.08 1.66 -0.21
C GLY A 79 13.54 1.36 0.11
N ARG A 80 14.02 0.22 -0.38
CA ARG A 80 15.42 -0.16 -0.34
C ARG A 80 15.82 -0.71 -1.71
N TYR A 81 16.82 -0.09 -2.31
CA TYR A 81 17.37 -0.47 -3.60
C TYR A 81 18.58 -1.40 -3.44
N ALA A 82 18.95 -2.07 -4.53
CA ALA A 82 19.99 -3.10 -4.54
C ALA A 82 21.38 -2.56 -4.17
N ASP A 83 21.64 -1.28 -4.46
CA ASP A 83 22.84 -0.53 -4.09
C ASP A 83 22.89 -0.14 -2.61
N GLY A 84 21.84 -0.46 -1.84
CA GLY A 84 21.70 -0.07 -0.44
C GLY A 84 21.01 1.28 -0.22
N THR A 85 20.65 2.00 -1.28
CA THR A 85 19.94 3.27 -1.18
C THR A 85 18.59 3.06 -0.50
N MET A 86 18.33 3.80 0.59
CA MET A 86 17.04 3.81 1.26
C MET A 86 16.25 5.02 0.78
N HIS A 87 15.30 4.79 -0.11
CA HIS A 87 14.40 5.83 -0.59
C HIS A 87 13.11 5.20 -1.16
N PRO A 88 11.94 5.78 -0.90
CA PRO A 88 11.69 6.83 0.08
C PRO A 88 11.91 6.39 1.54
N GLN A 89 11.90 7.34 2.47
CA GLN A 89 12.24 7.13 3.89
C GLN A 89 11.05 7.39 4.82
N GLY A 90 9.83 7.03 4.40
CA GLY A 90 8.62 7.30 5.17
C GLY A 90 8.59 6.67 6.57
N TRP A 91 9.44 5.66 6.80
CA TRP A 91 9.66 5.05 8.11
C TRP A 91 10.07 6.05 9.19
N ARG A 92 10.74 7.15 8.83
CA ARG A 92 11.20 8.20 9.76
C ARG A 92 10.05 8.94 10.44
N HIS A 93 8.87 8.92 9.82
CA HIS A 93 7.71 9.63 10.34
C HIS A 93 6.83 8.74 11.24
N ILE A 94 7.11 7.43 11.33
CA ILE A 94 6.32 6.50 12.12
C ILE A 94 6.56 6.73 13.61
N THR A 95 5.53 7.14 14.34
CA THR A 95 5.59 7.35 15.79
C THR A 95 4.86 6.28 16.59
N ALA A 96 4.04 5.46 15.93
CA ALA A 96 3.49 4.24 16.53
C ALA A 96 3.09 3.21 15.47
N PHE A 97 3.14 1.93 15.87
CA PHE A 97 2.58 0.81 15.12
C PHE A 97 1.81 -0.14 16.04
N TYR A 98 0.67 -0.62 15.56
CA TYR A 98 -0.16 -1.61 16.21
C TYR A 98 -0.51 -2.72 15.22
N ALA A 99 -0.21 -3.97 15.56
CA ALA A 99 -0.52 -5.12 14.68
C ALA A 99 -2.00 -5.57 14.77
N SER A 100 -2.67 -5.28 15.89
CA SER A 100 -4.02 -5.75 16.20
C SER A 100 -4.92 -4.57 16.60
N PRO A 101 -6.20 -4.54 16.20
CA PRO A 101 -6.93 -5.59 15.46
C PRO A 101 -6.57 -5.69 13.97
N VAL A 102 -6.00 -4.62 13.40
CA VAL A 102 -5.45 -4.58 12.04
C VAL A 102 -4.16 -3.75 12.07
N PRO A 103 -3.20 -4.01 11.16
CA PRO A 103 -1.98 -3.20 11.06
C PRO A 103 -2.31 -1.72 10.91
N THR A 104 -1.84 -0.93 11.88
CA THR A 104 -2.14 0.48 12.03
C THR A 104 -0.86 1.24 12.31
N TRP A 105 -0.62 2.30 11.53
CA TRP A 105 0.50 3.23 11.69
C TRP A 105 -0.01 4.59 12.13
N GLN A 106 0.77 5.24 12.98
CA GLN A 106 0.66 6.68 13.23
C GLN A 106 1.91 7.36 12.67
N TYR A 107 1.70 8.45 11.95
CA TYR A 107 2.75 9.29 11.40
C TYR A 107 2.60 10.72 11.91
N ASP A 108 3.69 11.34 12.35
CA ASP A 108 3.70 12.74 12.77
C ASP A 108 4.52 13.61 11.81
N PHE A 109 3.97 14.78 11.52
CA PHE A 109 4.55 15.78 10.61
C PHE A 109 4.56 17.17 11.28
N PRO A 110 5.27 18.16 10.70
CA PRO A 110 5.21 19.54 11.17
C PRO A 110 3.78 20.10 11.25
N GLY A 111 3.58 21.14 12.07
CA GLY A 111 2.26 21.77 12.24
C GLY A 111 1.27 20.96 13.08
N GLY A 112 1.74 19.94 13.81
CA GLY A 112 0.88 19.10 14.66
C GLY A 112 -0.02 18.14 13.87
N LEU A 113 0.31 17.90 12.60
CA LEU A 113 -0.40 16.95 11.75
C LEU A 113 -0.04 15.52 12.13
N ARG A 114 -1.06 14.72 12.44
CA ARG A 114 -0.94 13.26 12.55
C ARG A 114 -1.79 12.54 11.52
N ILE A 115 -1.19 11.57 10.83
CA ILE A 115 -1.89 10.66 9.91
C ILE A 115 -1.96 9.27 10.53
N ILE A 116 -3.15 8.70 10.58
CA ILE A 116 -3.38 7.32 10.98
C ILE A 116 -3.71 6.49 9.74
N LYS A 117 -2.82 5.56 9.37
CA LYS A 117 -3.03 4.59 8.28
C LYS A 117 -3.46 3.26 8.88
N ARG A 118 -4.48 2.62 8.31
CA ARG A 118 -4.84 1.23 8.61
C ARG A 118 -4.94 0.43 7.33
N VAL A 119 -4.56 -0.84 7.38
CA VAL A 119 -4.72 -1.75 6.24
C VAL A 119 -5.35 -3.06 6.68
N PHE A 120 -6.20 -3.63 5.84
CA PHE A 120 -6.84 -4.93 6.09
C PHE A 120 -7.41 -5.54 4.81
N LEU A 121 -7.81 -6.81 4.88
CA LEU A 121 -8.59 -7.47 3.85
C LEU A 121 -10.03 -7.67 4.32
N ALA A 122 -11.00 -7.52 3.42
CA ALA A 122 -12.38 -7.89 3.73
C ALA A 122 -12.49 -9.42 3.91
N PRO A 123 -13.15 -9.91 4.97
CA PRO A 123 -13.39 -11.35 5.15
C PRO A 123 -14.13 -11.95 3.94
N GLY A 124 -13.65 -13.07 3.43
CA GLY A 124 -14.27 -13.79 2.29
C GLY A 124 -14.08 -13.16 0.92
N GLU A 125 -13.53 -11.94 0.85
CA GLU A 125 -13.42 -11.18 -0.40
C GLU A 125 -11.96 -10.89 -0.75
N ASN A 126 -11.65 -10.87 -2.05
CA ASN A 126 -10.34 -10.49 -2.55
C ASN A 126 -10.18 -8.97 -2.63
N THR A 127 -10.47 -8.28 -1.52
CA THR A 127 -10.54 -6.82 -1.44
C THR A 127 -9.60 -6.30 -0.35
N PHE A 128 -8.65 -5.47 -0.75
CA PHE A 128 -7.74 -4.76 0.16
C PHE A 128 -8.25 -3.35 0.44
N TYR A 129 -8.19 -2.96 1.71
CA TYR A 129 -8.50 -1.62 2.18
C TYR A 129 -7.26 -0.98 2.77
N ALA A 130 -7.02 0.27 2.37
CA ALA A 130 -6.17 1.21 3.07
C ALA A 130 -7.02 2.42 3.46
N THR A 131 -7.01 2.79 4.74
CA THR A 131 -7.76 3.93 5.25
C THR A 131 -6.80 4.93 5.88
N TYR A 132 -7.07 6.21 5.70
CA TYR A 132 -6.29 7.31 6.26
C TYR A 132 -7.21 8.19 7.10
N ALA A 133 -6.76 8.56 8.30
CA ALA A 133 -7.44 9.54 9.15
C ALA A 133 -6.46 10.66 9.54
N ARG A 134 -6.90 11.91 9.42
CA ARG A 134 -6.15 13.09 9.84
C ARG A 134 -6.54 13.43 11.26
N VAL A 135 -5.57 13.68 12.12
CA VAL A 135 -5.77 14.10 13.50
C VAL A 135 -4.92 15.35 13.74
N GLY A 136 -5.56 16.48 14.01
CA GLY A 136 -4.87 17.77 14.15
C GLY A 136 -4.30 18.31 12.83
N GLY A 137 -3.55 19.41 12.95
CA GLY A 137 -2.97 20.15 11.83
C GLY A 137 -4.00 20.77 10.88
N ASP A 138 -3.49 21.47 9.87
CA ASP A 138 -4.28 22.00 8.77
C ASP A 138 -4.59 20.92 7.71
N ALA A 139 -5.48 21.25 6.78
CA ALA A 139 -5.82 20.36 5.67
C ALA A 139 -4.64 20.22 4.70
N VAL A 140 -4.39 18.99 4.24
CA VAL A 140 -3.25 18.60 3.41
C VAL A 140 -3.67 17.87 2.15
N ASP A 141 -2.75 17.79 1.18
CA ASP A 141 -2.93 16.94 0.01
C ASP A 141 -2.36 15.55 0.30
N LEU A 142 -3.17 14.50 0.09
CA LEU A 142 -2.72 13.10 0.11
C LEU A 142 -2.69 12.58 -1.33
N THR A 143 -1.55 12.10 -1.80
CA THR A 143 -1.45 11.37 -3.08
C THR A 143 -1.19 9.90 -2.79
N VAL A 144 -1.92 9.00 -3.46
CA VAL A 144 -1.74 7.54 -3.34
C VAL A 144 -1.54 6.93 -4.72
N SER A 145 -0.40 6.32 -4.96
CA SER A 145 -0.08 5.68 -6.24
C SER A 145 0.00 4.17 -6.07
N PRO A 146 -1.04 3.41 -6.47
CA PRO A 146 -1.05 1.97 -6.32
C PRO A 146 -0.10 1.29 -7.31
N LEU A 147 0.75 0.40 -6.79
CA LEU A 147 1.68 -0.40 -7.59
C LEU A 147 1.04 -1.73 -8.01
N VAL A 148 0.36 -1.72 -9.14
CA VAL A 148 -0.25 -2.92 -9.74
C VAL A 148 0.83 -3.72 -10.45
N SER A 149 0.99 -5.00 -10.10
CA SER A 149 2.03 -5.87 -10.68
C SER A 149 1.48 -7.07 -11.44
N TRP A 150 0.32 -7.60 -11.04
CA TRP A 150 -0.32 -8.75 -11.69
C TRP A 150 0.65 -9.89 -12.03
N LYS A 151 1.44 -10.31 -11.05
CA LYS A 151 2.51 -11.30 -11.23
C LYS A 151 2.22 -12.61 -10.53
N ASP A 152 2.85 -13.69 -11.00
CA ASP A 152 2.89 -14.94 -10.25
C ASP A 152 3.56 -14.70 -8.88
N TYR A 153 3.03 -15.34 -7.85
CA TYR A 153 3.53 -15.21 -6.49
C TYR A 153 5.02 -15.58 -6.36
N HIS A 154 5.47 -16.61 -7.08
CA HIS A 154 6.87 -17.03 -7.12
C HIS A 154 7.69 -16.29 -8.19
N GLY A 155 7.03 -15.63 -9.14
CA GLY A 155 7.67 -14.93 -10.26
C GLY A 155 7.98 -13.46 -10.03
N GLU A 156 8.75 -12.92 -10.96
CA GLU A 156 8.89 -11.47 -11.16
C GLU A 156 7.94 -11.03 -12.26
N MET A 157 7.53 -9.76 -12.19
CA MET A 157 6.77 -9.17 -13.29
C MET A 157 7.77 -8.85 -14.40
N HIS A 158 7.62 -9.49 -15.55
CA HIS A 158 8.29 -9.06 -16.78
C HIS A 158 7.28 -8.27 -17.61
N PRO A 159 7.65 -7.13 -18.21
CA PRO A 159 6.80 -6.49 -19.20
C PRO A 159 6.50 -7.50 -20.31
N TRP A 160 5.24 -7.65 -20.69
CA TRP A 160 4.84 -8.44 -21.84
C TRP A 160 3.90 -7.64 -22.74
N ASP A 161 3.89 -7.97 -24.02
CA ASP A 161 3.09 -7.27 -25.01
C ASP A 161 1.59 -7.39 -24.69
N GLY A 162 0.91 -6.25 -24.64
CA GLY A 162 -0.51 -6.19 -24.33
C GLY A 162 -0.85 -6.12 -22.83
N PHE A 163 0.12 -5.84 -21.94
CA PHE A 163 -0.17 -5.51 -20.54
C PHE A 163 -0.28 -3.99 -20.29
N PRO A 164 -1.32 -3.52 -19.57
CA PRO A 164 -2.55 -4.26 -19.28
C PRO A 164 -3.43 -4.35 -20.53
N ALA A 165 -4.16 -5.46 -20.69
CA ALA A 165 -5.05 -5.66 -21.83
C ALA A 165 -6.18 -4.62 -21.87
N ARG A 166 -6.61 -4.13 -20.71
CA ARG A 166 -7.56 -3.02 -20.60
C ARG A 166 -7.28 -2.23 -19.33
N GLN A 167 -7.37 -0.92 -19.43
CA GLN A 167 -7.37 -0.03 -18.27
C GLN A 167 -8.14 1.25 -18.55
N GLY A 168 -8.64 1.90 -17.51
CA GLY A 168 -9.31 3.19 -17.66
C GLY A 168 -9.93 3.71 -16.37
N PHE A 169 -10.24 5.02 -16.38
CA PHE A 169 -11.00 5.65 -15.31
C PHE A 169 -12.47 5.26 -15.39
N THR A 170 -13.08 5.10 -14.23
CA THR A 170 -14.53 4.93 -14.04
C THR A 170 -15.07 6.11 -13.24
N LYS A 171 -16.39 6.17 -13.06
CA LYS A 171 -17.02 7.21 -12.22
C LYS A 171 -16.49 7.22 -10.77
N ASP A 172 -16.10 6.05 -10.25
CA ASP A 172 -15.74 5.85 -8.84
C ASP A 172 -14.24 5.53 -8.66
N GLY A 173 -13.47 5.41 -9.74
CA GLY A 173 -12.21 4.70 -9.65
C GLY A 173 -11.35 4.58 -10.91
N TYR A 174 -10.49 3.58 -10.86
CA TYR A 174 -9.71 3.07 -11.97
C TYR A 174 -9.87 1.56 -12.04
N GLU A 175 -9.97 1.03 -13.25
CA GLU A 175 -10.01 -0.40 -13.49
C GLU A 175 -8.83 -0.81 -14.35
N THR A 176 -8.28 -1.97 -14.05
CA THR A 176 -7.24 -2.59 -14.86
C THR A 176 -7.46 -4.09 -14.96
N LYS A 177 -7.10 -4.64 -16.11
CA LYS A 177 -7.26 -6.05 -16.43
C LYS A 177 -6.03 -6.49 -17.21
N ALA A 178 -5.30 -7.45 -16.64
CA ALA A 178 -4.00 -7.86 -17.18
C ALA A 178 -4.11 -8.60 -18.52
N THR A 179 -5.08 -9.49 -18.65
CA THR A 179 -5.38 -10.24 -19.88
C THR A 179 -6.87 -10.24 -20.15
N PRO A 180 -7.36 -10.50 -21.37
CA PRO A 180 -8.79 -10.53 -21.69
C PRO A 180 -9.65 -11.46 -20.82
N ASP A 181 -9.05 -12.50 -20.24
CA ASP A 181 -9.75 -13.47 -19.37
C ASP A 181 -9.51 -13.24 -17.87
N ALA A 182 -8.60 -12.33 -17.51
CA ALA A 182 -8.32 -12.02 -16.11
C ALA A 182 -9.55 -11.40 -15.40
N PRO A 183 -9.69 -11.59 -14.08
CA PRO A 183 -10.60 -10.76 -13.29
C PRO A 183 -10.20 -9.28 -13.43
N THR A 184 -11.15 -8.38 -13.19
CA THR A 184 -10.87 -6.94 -13.20
C THR A 184 -10.42 -6.51 -11.80
N LEU A 185 -9.25 -5.87 -11.69
CA LEU A 185 -8.88 -5.17 -10.47
C LEU A 185 -9.47 -3.77 -10.51
N ARG A 186 -10.25 -3.47 -9.49
CA ARG A 186 -10.81 -2.15 -9.26
C ARG A 186 -10.01 -1.46 -8.17
N LEU A 187 -9.58 -0.25 -8.46
CA LEU A 187 -8.95 0.65 -7.50
C LEU A 187 -9.96 1.76 -7.27
N LEU A 188 -10.46 1.86 -6.03
CA LEU A 188 -11.52 2.78 -5.66
C LEU A 188 -11.02 3.71 -4.56
N MET A 189 -11.32 4.99 -4.68
CA MET A 189 -11.10 5.96 -3.62
C MET A 189 -12.24 6.98 -3.69
N PRO A 190 -13.29 6.82 -2.88
CA PRO A 190 -14.44 7.71 -2.91
C PRO A 190 -14.02 9.17 -2.71
N GLY A 191 -14.54 10.07 -3.55
CA GLY A 191 -14.20 11.49 -3.47
C GLY A 191 -12.76 11.80 -3.88
N ALA A 192 -12.08 10.94 -4.64
CA ALA A 192 -10.77 11.23 -5.23
C ALA A 192 -10.86 11.71 -6.68
N LYS A 193 -9.98 12.66 -7.03
CA LYS A 193 -9.58 12.98 -8.39
C LYS A 193 -8.46 12.03 -8.81
N TRP A 194 -8.69 11.33 -9.91
CA TRP A 194 -7.71 10.46 -10.50
C TRP A 194 -6.83 11.19 -11.51
N THR A 195 -5.52 10.93 -11.46
CA THR A 195 -4.55 11.47 -12.42
C THR A 195 -3.58 10.37 -12.87
N ARG A 196 -2.84 10.58 -13.97
CA ARG A 196 -1.75 9.67 -14.37
C ARG A 196 -0.63 9.58 -13.33
N ALA A 197 -0.52 10.55 -12.42
CA ALA A 197 0.47 10.58 -11.35
C ALA A 197 0.00 9.86 -10.07
N GLY A 198 -1.24 9.35 -10.02
CA GLY A 198 -1.82 8.69 -8.84
C GLY A 198 -3.23 9.19 -8.48
N LEU A 199 -3.75 8.65 -7.37
CA LEU A 199 -4.97 9.08 -6.69
C LEU A 199 -4.72 10.35 -5.88
N ARG A 200 -5.65 11.31 -5.90
CA ARG A 200 -5.68 12.45 -4.98
C ARG A 200 -7.11 12.67 -4.49
N PRO A 201 -7.41 12.99 -3.22
CA PRO A 201 -8.72 13.50 -2.83
C PRO A 201 -9.18 14.70 -3.69
N GLN A 202 -10.49 14.87 -3.88
CA GLN A 202 -11.09 15.96 -4.69
C GLN A 202 -10.99 17.33 -3.99
N SER A 203 -10.79 17.33 -2.68
CA SER A 203 -10.50 18.51 -1.86
C SER A 203 -9.30 18.23 -0.96
N LYS A 204 -8.60 19.28 -0.51
CA LYS A 204 -7.64 19.14 0.58
C LYS A 204 -8.30 18.43 1.76
N TRP A 205 -7.55 17.53 2.38
CA TRP A 205 -8.00 16.58 3.38
C TRP A 205 -7.54 16.97 4.79
#